data_AF-A0A969MJZ2-F1
#
_entry.id   AF-A0A969MJZ2-F1
#
_cell.length_a   1.000
_cell.length_b   1.000
_cell.length_c   1.000
_cell.angle_alpha   90.00
_cell.angle_beta   90.00
_cell.angle_gamma   90.00
#
_symmetry.space_group_name_H-M   'P 1'
#
loop_
_entity.id
_entity.type
_entity.pdbx_description
1 polymer ?
#
loop_
_entity_poly.entity_id
_entity_poly.type
_entity_poly.pdbx_seq_one_letter_code
_entity_poly.pdbx_strand_id
1 'polypeptide(L)'
;MTVYAAFLIPFVISAFLYFIFRHKITLWEIAIPIVVTILFVLFAKWLSINSLTSDTEYLGGYVEDARYYEDWNEEVSCRHPIYCEECSGEGKDRSCHDVVCGYEHSYDVDYHSEYWMVSTTLGTFIIPERRYDELVRKFEMEPVFKELNRDYHNNDGDLYYVTWNDTDDKLEPVAVEHTYENRPQVSSGVYRYQEIDSFDIATYKPFDYPLIHNTYHQQVILGYADPIAEQMLQVVNSRLGRDKQVRVYFLVFNDQPREAGQIQQRYWQNGNKNELIVCIGLDREKKIKWSHVFSWTEQEEVKINIKNHIESNAEFKLREYVDVVHKEINDHWIRKEFHDFDYLQIYPTSTQTLWIFILTILINGGIAVWIVLNEFEDDDSNYDQNKHFSKFLKKIRKFK
;
A
#
# COMPACT_ATOMS: atom_id res chain seq x y z
N MET A 1 -21.80 3.41 15.47
CA MET A 1 -23.15 2.79 15.66
C MET A 1 -24.18 3.20 14.60
N THR A 2 -24.04 4.34 13.93
CA THR A 2 -25.01 4.86 12.94
C THR A 2 -25.07 4.09 11.62
N VAL A 3 -23.93 3.59 11.11
CA VAL A 3 -23.86 2.90 9.80
C VAL A 3 -24.72 1.63 9.75
N TYR A 4 -24.81 0.88 10.85
CA TYR A 4 -25.59 -0.37 10.89
C TYR A 4 -27.11 -0.15 10.81
N ALA A 5 -27.61 1.07 11.01
CA ALA A 5 -29.01 1.37 10.75
C ALA A 5 -29.36 1.25 9.26
N ALA A 6 -28.38 1.28 8.35
CA ALA A 6 -28.58 0.99 6.93
C ALA A 6 -29.09 -0.45 6.69
N PHE A 7 -28.85 -1.39 7.62
CA PHE A 7 -29.40 -2.75 7.52
C PHE A 7 -30.93 -2.79 7.59
N LEU A 8 -31.60 -1.74 8.07
CA LEU A 8 -33.07 -1.68 8.11
C LEU A 8 -33.70 -1.38 6.74
N ILE A 9 -32.96 -0.75 5.83
CA ILE A 9 -33.41 -0.36 4.49
C ILE A 9 -33.98 -1.54 3.68
N PRO A 10 -33.27 -2.68 3.53
CA PRO A 10 -33.77 -3.82 2.76
C PRO A 10 -35.05 -4.41 3.36
N PHE A 11 -35.25 -4.36 4.67
CA PHE A 11 -36.49 -4.87 5.30
C PHE A 11 -37.69 -3.99 4.97
N VAL A 12 -37.53 -2.67 4.98
CA VAL A 12 -38.60 -1.73 4.62
C VAL A 12 -38.97 -1.88 3.14
N ILE A 13 -37.97 -1.96 2.26
CA ILE A 13 -38.19 -2.13 0.82
C ILE A 13 -38.80 -3.49 0.51
N SER A 14 -38.32 -4.56 1.14
CA SER A 14 -38.88 -5.90 0.97
C SER A 14 -40.33 -6.00 1.46
N ALA A 15 -40.66 -5.37 2.59
CA ALA A 15 -42.04 -5.30 3.07
C ALA A 15 -42.92 -4.54 2.09
N PHE A 16 -42.47 -3.38 1.61
CA PHE A 16 -43.18 -2.59 0.60
C PHE A 16 -43.44 -3.37 -0.69
N LEU A 17 -42.41 -4.05 -1.21
CA LEU A 17 -42.51 -4.91 -2.38
C LEU A 17 -43.53 -6.04 -2.17
N TYR A 18 -43.45 -6.75 -1.03
CA TYR A 18 -44.37 -7.84 -0.71
C TYR A 18 -45.84 -7.40 -0.62
N PHE A 19 -46.11 -6.22 -0.05
CA PHE A 19 -47.49 -5.72 0.09
C PHE A 19 -48.10 -5.22 -1.21
N ILE A 20 -47.30 -4.66 -2.14
CA ILE A 20 -47.81 -4.04 -3.37
C ILE A 20 -47.75 -4.98 -4.57
N PHE A 21 -46.70 -5.78 -4.69
CA PHE A 21 -46.42 -6.63 -5.85
C PHE A 21 -46.50 -8.12 -5.51
N ARG A 22 -47.39 -8.49 -4.58
CA ARG A 22 -47.51 -9.85 -4.04
C ARG A 22 -47.64 -10.96 -5.10
N HIS A 23 -48.18 -10.66 -6.28
CA HIS A 23 -48.37 -11.62 -7.37
C HIS A 23 -47.16 -11.76 -8.31
N LYS A 24 -46.12 -10.94 -8.14
CA LYS A 24 -44.94 -10.89 -9.01
C LYS A 24 -43.63 -11.21 -8.29
N ILE A 25 -43.71 -11.74 -7.08
CA ILE A 25 -42.53 -11.89 -6.21
C ILE A 25 -42.54 -13.27 -5.59
N THR A 26 -41.42 -13.96 -5.74
CA THR A 26 -41.15 -15.22 -5.05
C THR A 26 -40.45 -14.97 -3.71
N LEU A 27 -40.67 -15.85 -2.73
CA LEU A 27 -40.14 -15.66 -1.37
C LEU A 27 -38.61 -15.61 -1.29
N TRP A 28 -37.88 -16.21 -2.23
CA TRP A 28 -36.41 -16.18 -2.24
C TRP A 28 -35.86 -14.85 -2.78
N GLU A 29 -36.59 -14.15 -3.66
CA GLU A 29 -36.19 -12.84 -4.18
C GLU A 29 -36.13 -11.79 -3.07
N ILE A 30 -36.94 -11.95 -2.02
CA ILE A 30 -36.92 -11.10 -0.81
C ILE A 30 -35.61 -11.25 -0.02
N ALA A 31 -34.93 -12.40 -0.12
CA ALA A 31 -33.66 -12.62 0.59
C ALA A 31 -32.48 -11.88 -0.09
N ILE A 32 -32.56 -11.67 -1.41
CA ILE A 32 -31.50 -11.02 -2.20
C ILE A 32 -31.15 -9.61 -1.67
N PRO A 33 -32.09 -8.65 -1.53
CA PRO A 33 -31.77 -7.30 -1.06
C PRO A 33 -31.14 -7.30 0.34
N ILE A 34 -31.54 -8.24 1.21
CA ILE A 34 -31.00 -8.37 2.56
C ILE A 34 -29.52 -8.81 2.50
N VAL A 35 -29.22 -9.90 1.79
CA VAL A 35 -27.85 -10.42 1.68
C VAL A 35 -26.93 -9.40 0.99
N VAL A 36 -27.38 -8.81 -0.12
CA VAL A 36 -26.59 -7.80 -0.85
C VAL A 36 -26.32 -6.58 0.03
N THR A 37 -27.31 -6.10 0.79
CA THR A 37 -27.10 -4.97 1.70
C THR A 37 -26.10 -5.28 2.82
N ILE A 38 -26.17 -6.49 3.40
CA ILE A 38 -25.23 -6.89 4.46
C ILE A 38 -23.80 -6.86 3.92
N LEU A 39 -23.55 -7.50 2.78
CA LEU A 39 -22.23 -7.54 2.16
C LEU A 39 -21.75 -6.14 1.77
N PHE A 40 -22.62 -5.34 1.15
CA PHE A 40 -22.30 -3.98 0.73
C PHE A 40 -21.93 -3.08 1.91
N VAL A 41 -22.75 -3.04 2.97
CA VAL A 41 -22.50 -2.15 4.12
C VAL A 41 -21.24 -2.57 4.87
N LEU A 42 -20.96 -3.87 5.01
CA LEU A 42 -19.71 -4.35 5.61
C LEU A 42 -18.49 -3.94 4.78
N PHE A 43 -18.56 -4.14 3.46
CA PHE A 43 -17.49 -3.77 2.53
C PHE A 43 -17.27 -2.25 2.48
N ALA A 44 -18.34 -1.46 2.36
CA ALA A 44 -18.27 0.00 2.33
C ALA A 44 -17.77 0.58 3.66
N LYS A 45 -18.13 -0.02 4.80
CA LYS A 45 -17.56 0.34 6.11
C LYS A 45 -16.07 0.03 6.15
N TRP A 46 -15.64 -1.14 5.69
CA TRP A 46 -14.23 -1.51 5.63
C TRP A 46 -13.43 -0.52 4.76
N LEU A 47 -13.90 -0.23 3.54
CA LEU A 47 -13.30 0.77 2.65
C LEU A 47 -13.23 2.15 3.31
N SER A 48 -14.31 2.59 3.96
CA SER A 48 -14.34 3.90 4.62
C SER A 48 -13.33 3.98 5.76
N ILE A 49 -13.21 2.93 6.58
CA ILE A 49 -12.24 2.89 7.68
C ILE A 49 -10.83 2.88 7.10
N ASN A 50 -10.54 1.98 6.15
CA ASN A 50 -9.23 1.92 5.51
C ASN A 50 -8.84 3.25 4.84
N SER A 51 -9.77 3.95 4.20
CA SER A 51 -9.47 5.26 3.60
C SER A 51 -9.11 6.34 4.63
N LEU A 52 -9.56 6.20 5.88
CA LEU A 52 -9.25 7.14 6.96
C LEU A 52 -7.97 6.75 7.68
N THR A 53 -7.72 5.44 7.85
CA THR A 53 -6.61 4.93 8.65
C THR A 53 -5.38 4.57 7.81
N SER A 54 -5.49 4.47 6.49
CA SER A 54 -4.34 4.20 5.62
C SER A 54 -3.36 5.36 5.64
N ASP A 55 -2.09 5.04 5.84
CA ASP A 55 -0.98 5.99 5.83
C ASP A 55 0.26 5.32 5.23
N THR A 56 1.28 6.10 4.85
CA THR A 56 2.46 5.62 4.12
C THR A 56 3.71 5.77 4.96
N GLU A 57 4.47 4.68 5.13
CA GLU A 57 5.82 4.71 5.68
C GLU A 57 6.87 4.67 4.55
N TYR A 58 8.04 5.23 4.82
CA TYR A 58 9.17 5.25 3.88
C TYR A 58 10.28 4.33 4.39
N LEU A 59 10.48 3.18 3.76
CA LEU A 59 11.55 2.25 4.10
C LEU A 59 12.83 2.63 3.36
N GLY A 60 13.92 2.81 4.12
CA GLY A 60 15.26 3.02 3.58
C GLY A 60 15.96 1.70 3.26
N GLY A 61 16.69 1.67 2.16
CA GLY A 61 17.49 0.55 1.72
C GLY A 61 18.60 1.01 0.79
N TYR A 62 19.29 0.07 0.17
CA TYR A 62 20.34 0.37 -0.81
C TYR A 62 20.39 -0.63 -1.95
N VAL A 63 21.01 -0.23 -3.04
CA VAL A 63 21.29 -1.11 -4.18
C VAL A 63 22.39 -2.11 -3.82
N GLU A 64 22.12 -3.39 -3.99
CA GLU A 64 23.10 -4.48 -3.82
C GLU A 64 23.80 -4.82 -5.14
N ASP A 65 23.01 -4.94 -6.22
CA ASP A 65 23.54 -5.22 -7.55
C ASP A 65 22.69 -4.60 -8.67
N ALA A 66 23.33 -4.30 -9.80
CA ALA A 66 22.68 -3.90 -11.03
C ALA A 66 22.91 -4.98 -12.09
N ARG A 67 21.88 -5.33 -12.86
CA ARG A 67 21.86 -6.44 -13.82
C ARG A 67 21.35 -5.97 -15.16
N TYR A 68 22.00 -6.42 -16.22
CA TYR A 68 21.59 -6.30 -17.61
C TYR A 68 21.38 -7.72 -18.15
N TYR A 69 20.20 -7.96 -18.72
CA TYR A 69 19.86 -9.19 -19.42
C TYR A 69 19.74 -8.86 -20.89
N GLU A 70 20.49 -9.57 -21.73
CA GLU A 70 20.35 -9.48 -23.18
C GLU A 70 19.01 -10.06 -23.65
N ASP A 71 18.67 -9.76 -24.90
CA ASP A 71 17.52 -10.36 -25.54
C ASP A 71 17.72 -11.86 -25.75
N TRP A 72 16.63 -12.63 -25.76
CA TRP A 72 16.69 -14.07 -25.96
C TRP A 72 15.38 -14.59 -26.57
N ASN A 73 15.39 -15.82 -27.08
CA ASN A 73 14.18 -16.43 -27.65
C ASN A 73 14.07 -17.91 -27.29
N GLU A 74 12.82 -18.39 -27.17
CA GLU A 74 12.52 -19.79 -26.82
C GLU A 74 11.54 -20.43 -27.80
N GLU A 75 11.67 -21.76 -27.95
CA GLU A 75 10.65 -22.57 -28.61
C GLU A 75 9.49 -22.82 -27.65
N VAL A 76 8.27 -22.44 -28.05
CA VAL A 76 7.05 -22.71 -27.29
C VAL A 76 6.10 -23.59 -28.10
N SER A 77 5.18 -24.25 -27.41
CA SER A 77 4.16 -25.07 -28.08
C SER A 77 3.35 -24.22 -29.06
N CYS A 78 3.18 -24.74 -30.28
CA CYS A 78 2.46 -24.06 -31.34
C CYS A 78 1.05 -23.64 -30.91
N ARG A 79 0.69 -22.38 -31.16
CA ARG A 79 -0.59 -21.74 -30.84
C ARG A 79 -1.52 -21.64 -32.05
N HIS A 80 -1.14 -22.23 -33.19
CA HIS A 80 -1.91 -22.27 -34.44
C HIS A 80 -2.49 -23.66 -34.72
N PRO A 81 -3.60 -24.05 -34.04
CA PRO A 81 -4.24 -25.33 -34.27
C PRO A 81 -4.95 -25.38 -35.63
N ILE A 82 -4.80 -26.49 -36.33
CA ILE A 82 -5.59 -26.83 -37.52
C ILE A 82 -6.81 -27.62 -37.07
N TYR A 83 -7.99 -27.16 -37.49
CA TYR A 83 -9.26 -27.82 -37.21
C TYR A 83 -9.69 -28.68 -38.40
N CYS A 84 -10.09 -29.91 -38.11
CA CYS A 84 -10.71 -30.82 -39.06
C CYS A 84 -12.15 -31.11 -38.63
N GLU A 85 -13.04 -31.26 -39.61
CA GLU A 85 -14.41 -31.68 -39.33
C GLU A 85 -14.44 -33.21 -39.12
N GLU A 86 -14.81 -33.64 -37.91
CA GLU A 86 -15.06 -35.05 -37.61
C GLU A 86 -16.56 -35.31 -37.55
N CYS A 87 -17.04 -36.20 -38.42
CA CYS A 87 -18.46 -36.54 -38.52
C CYS A 87 -18.71 -37.96 -38.05
N SER A 88 -19.73 -38.12 -37.22
CA SER A 88 -20.24 -39.42 -36.78
C SER A 88 -21.67 -39.64 -37.28
N GLY A 89 -21.99 -40.88 -37.66
CA GLY A 89 -23.31 -41.26 -38.21
C GLY A 89 -23.40 -41.23 -39.75
N GLU A 90 -24.47 -41.80 -40.30
CA GLU A 90 -24.77 -41.84 -41.74
C GLU A 90 -26.17 -41.27 -42.04
N GLY A 91 -26.36 -40.67 -43.21
CA GLY A 91 -27.67 -40.18 -43.66
C GLY A 91 -28.18 -38.97 -42.87
N LYS A 92 -29.39 -39.06 -42.30
CA LYS A 92 -30.06 -37.95 -41.59
C LYS A 92 -29.57 -37.73 -40.15
N ASP A 93 -28.83 -38.70 -39.61
CA ASP A 93 -28.30 -38.65 -38.24
C ASP A 93 -26.81 -38.28 -38.20
N ARG A 94 -26.25 -37.77 -39.32
CA ARG A 94 -24.86 -37.30 -39.39
C ARG A 94 -24.69 -36.02 -38.56
N SER A 95 -23.84 -36.09 -37.54
CA SER A 95 -23.43 -34.95 -36.73
C SER A 95 -21.94 -34.70 -36.91
N CYS A 96 -21.58 -33.48 -37.27
CA CYS A 96 -20.20 -33.04 -37.49
C CYS A 96 -19.82 -32.01 -36.43
N HIS A 97 -18.59 -32.10 -35.95
CA HIS A 97 -18.00 -31.12 -35.05
C HIS A 97 -16.53 -30.92 -35.40
N ASP A 98 -16.03 -29.71 -35.17
CA ASP A 98 -14.64 -29.38 -35.43
C ASP A 98 -13.75 -29.91 -34.29
N VAL A 99 -12.73 -30.68 -34.64
CA VAL A 99 -11.71 -31.20 -33.73
C VAL A 99 -10.34 -30.71 -34.14
N VAL A 100 -9.45 -30.45 -33.18
CA VAL A 100 -8.06 -30.10 -33.47
C VAL A 100 -7.34 -31.36 -33.96
N CYS A 101 -6.99 -31.38 -35.24
CA CYS A 101 -6.35 -32.54 -35.89
C CYS A 101 -4.84 -32.35 -36.10
N GLY A 102 -4.30 -31.16 -35.81
CA GLY A 102 -2.88 -30.87 -35.92
C GLY A 102 -2.58 -29.41 -35.63
N TYR A 103 -1.35 -29.00 -35.95
CA TYR A 103 -0.85 -27.64 -35.85
C TYR A 103 -0.16 -27.25 -37.15
N GLU A 104 -0.17 -25.96 -37.51
CA GLU A 104 0.42 -25.49 -38.78
C GLU A 104 1.93 -25.75 -38.87
N HIS A 105 2.61 -25.78 -37.73
CA HIS A 105 4.04 -26.05 -37.58
C HIS A 105 4.31 -26.66 -36.20
N SER A 106 5.52 -27.20 -36.00
CA SER A 106 5.88 -27.97 -34.79
C SER A 106 5.96 -27.13 -33.51
N TYR A 107 6.40 -25.88 -33.60
CA TYR A 107 6.59 -24.96 -32.48
C TYR A 107 6.43 -23.52 -32.93
N ASP A 108 6.16 -22.62 -31.99
CA ASP A 108 6.26 -21.16 -32.14
C ASP A 108 7.57 -20.68 -31.50
N VAL A 109 8.02 -19.47 -31.86
CA VAL A 109 9.18 -18.83 -31.22
C VAL A 109 8.71 -17.57 -30.50
N ASP A 110 8.82 -17.56 -29.17
CA ASP A 110 8.55 -16.38 -28.35
C ASP A 110 9.87 -15.60 -28.16
N TYR A 111 9.83 -14.27 -28.38
CA TYR A 111 10.97 -13.37 -28.24
C TYR A 111 10.85 -12.51 -26.98
N HIS A 112 11.96 -12.40 -26.25
CA HIS A 112 12.09 -11.61 -25.04
C HIS A 112 13.14 -10.52 -25.26
N SER A 113 12.73 -9.25 -25.15
CA SER A 113 13.64 -8.12 -25.31
C SER A 113 14.61 -8.01 -24.13
N GLU A 114 15.77 -7.41 -24.38
CA GLU A 114 16.73 -7.03 -23.34
C GLU A 114 16.10 -6.13 -22.27
N TYR A 115 16.59 -6.21 -21.04
CA TYR A 115 16.13 -5.36 -19.94
C TYR A 115 17.17 -5.19 -18.84
N TRP A 116 17.05 -4.08 -18.10
CA TRP A 116 17.90 -3.76 -16.97
C TRP A 116 17.11 -3.84 -15.67
N MET A 117 17.77 -4.33 -14.63
CA MET A 117 17.18 -4.56 -13.32
C MET A 117 18.18 -4.15 -12.25
N VAL A 118 17.67 -3.70 -11.10
CA VAL A 118 18.45 -3.47 -9.90
C VAL A 118 17.91 -4.36 -8.79
N SER A 119 18.80 -5.05 -8.09
CA SER A 119 18.49 -5.74 -6.85
C SER A 119 18.86 -4.84 -5.68
N THR A 120 17.90 -4.63 -4.78
CA THR A 120 18.07 -3.80 -3.59
C THR A 120 17.72 -4.61 -2.36
N THR A 121 18.08 -4.09 -1.19
CA THR A 121 17.68 -4.68 0.10
C THR A 121 16.17 -4.73 0.33
N LEU A 122 15.38 -4.02 -0.49
CA LEU A 122 13.91 -3.93 -0.40
C LEU A 122 13.19 -4.69 -1.52
N GLY A 123 13.93 -5.29 -2.46
CA GLY A 123 13.39 -6.01 -3.61
C GLY A 123 14.08 -5.67 -4.93
N THR A 124 13.57 -6.23 -6.02
CA THR A 124 14.11 -6.06 -7.38
C THR A 124 13.22 -5.14 -8.22
N PHE A 125 13.82 -4.22 -8.95
CA PHE A 125 13.10 -3.24 -9.79
C PHE A 125 13.68 -3.19 -11.20
N ILE A 126 12.81 -3.07 -12.20
CA ILE A 126 13.25 -2.81 -13.59
C ILE A 126 13.64 -1.33 -13.68
N ILE A 127 14.79 -1.06 -14.32
CA ILE A 127 15.35 0.28 -14.48
C ILE A 127 15.63 0.56 -15.96
N PRO A 128 15.70 1.83 -16.38
CA PRO A 128 16.19 2.17 -17.71
C PRO A 128 17.71 1.95 -17.82
N GLU A 129 18.19 1.66 -19.03
CA GLU A 129 19.62 1.51 -19.39
C GLU A 129 20.49 2.63 -18.81
N ARG A 130 20.08 3.89 -18.99
CA ARG A 130 20.80 5.07 -18.46
C ARG A 130 21.11 4.93 -16.96
N ARG A 131 20.17 4.38 -16.18
CA ARG A 131 20.34 4.21 -14.75
C ARG A 131 21.31 3.09 -14.42
N TYR A 132 21.29 2.00 -15.20
CA TYR A 132 22.28 0.96 -15.09
C TYR A 132 23.69 1.53 -15.33
N ASP A 133 23.88 2.31 -16.39
CA ASP A 133 25.17 2.96 -16.67
C ASP A 133 25.65 3.89 -15.54
N GLU A 134 24.72 4.66 -14.95
CA GLU A 134 25.03 5.51 -13.79
C GLU A 134 25.52 4.68 -12.59
N LEU A 135 24.89 3.53 -12.32
CA LEU A 135 25.29 2.63 -11.23
C LEU A 135 26.63 1.95 -11.50
N VAL A 136 26.87 1.47 -12.73
CA VAL A 136 28.15 0.88 -13.15
C VAL A 136 29.29 1.89 -12.94
N ARG A 137 29.09 3.14 -13.37
CA ARG A 137 30.07 4.22 -13.16
C ARG A 137 30.26 4.55 -11.69
N LYS A 138 29.18 4.57 -10.90
CA LYS A 138 29.23 4.90 -9.48
C LYS A 138 29.96 3.82 -8.67
N PHE A 139 29.70 2.55 -8.96
CA PHE A 139 30.38 1.44 -8.28
C PHE A 139 31.85 1.31 -8.71
N GLU A 140 32.22 1.84 -9.88
CA GLU A 140 33.56 1.73 -10.48
C GLU A 140 34.00 0.28 -10.63
N MET A 141 33.07 -0.56 -11.09
CA MET A 141 33.25 -2.00 -11.21
C MET A 141 32.89 -2.42 -12.64
N GLU A 142 33.69 -3.33 -13.20
CA GLU A 142 33.42 -3.90 -14.52
C GLU A 142 32.28 -4.92 -14.43
N PRO A 143 31.31 -4.92 -15.38
CA PRO A 143 30.26 -5.91 -15.44
C PRO A 143 30.81 -7.34 -15.52
N VAL A 144 30.33 -8.20 -14.63
CA VAL A 144 30.66 -9.62 -14.59
C VAL A 144 29.68 -10.39 -15.45
N PHE A 145 30.22 -11.14 -16.40
CA PHE A 145 29.46 -12.06 -17.24
C PHE A 145 28.99 -13.28 -16.46
N LYS A 146 27.73 -13.70 -16.69
CA LYS A 146 27.17 -14.94 -16.19
C LYS A 146 26.26 -15.58 -17.23
N GLU A 147 26.70 -16.73 -17.71
CA GLU A 147 25.93 -17.65 -18.52
C GLU A 147 24.69 -18.16 -17.74
N LEU A 148 23.52 -18.05 -18.37
CA LEU A 148 22.24 -18.45 -17.77
C LEU A 148 21.80 -19.86 -18.15
N ASN A 149 22.38 -20.46 -19.18
CA ASN A 149 22.06 -21.80 -19.68
C ASN A 149 20.54 -21.98 -19.89
N ARG A 150 19.90 -21.02 -20.57
CA ARG A 150 18.46 -21.08 -20.88
C ARG A 150 18.18 -22.20 -21.89
N ASP A 151 16.92 -22.60 -21.98
CA ASP A 151 16.43 -23.36 -23.14
C ASP A 151 16.01 -22.35 -24.20
N TYR A 152 16.65 -22.36 -25.36
CA TYR A 152 16.56 -21.28 -26.34
C TYR A 152 16.47 -21.78 -27.78
N HIS A 153 15.94 -20.93 -28.66
CA HIS A 153 15.86 -21.23 -30.09
C HIS A 153 17.16 -20.89 -30.84
N ASN A 154 17.56 -19.62 -30.82
CA ASN A 154 18.78 -19.12 -31.50
C ASN A 154 19.65 -18.23 -30.61
N ASN A 155 19.04 -17.47 -29.70
CA ASN A 155 19.71 -16.53 -28.79
C ASN A 155 19.32 -16.90 -27.35
N ASP A 156 20.30 -17.25 -26.53
CA ASP A 156 20.15 -17.62 -25.12
C ASP A 156 20.07 -16.41 -24.18
N GLY A 157 20.69 -15.30 -24.59
CA GLY A 157 20.81 -14.03 -23.90
C GLY A 157 21.63 -14.14 -22.61
N ASP A 158 22.66 -13.32 -22.47
CA ASP A 158 23.51 -13.37 -21.29
C ASP A 158 23.08 -12.41 -20.17
N LEU A 159 23.60 -12.67 -18.96
CA LEU A 159 23.49 -11.76 -17.83
C LEU A 159 24.84 -11.10 -17.56
N TYR A 160 24.82 -9.77 -17.52
CA TYR A 160 25.92 -8.95 -17.02
C TYR A 160 25.48 -8.28 -15.73
N TYR A 161 26.29 -8.35 -14.68
CA TYR A 161 25.93 -7.72 -13.41
C TYR A 161 27.11 -7.04 -12.74
N VAL A 162 26.81 -5.98 -12.01
CA VAL A 162 27.76 -5.25 -11.16
C VAL A 162 27.24 -5.30 -9.73
N THR A 163 28.09 -5.75 -8.82
CA THR A 163 27.80 -5.80 -7.38
C THR A 163 28.47 -4.62 -6.68
N TRP A 164 27.74 -3.94 -5.81
CA TRP A 164 28.31 -2.92 -4.94
C TRP A 164 29.31 -3.54 -3.96
N ASN A 165 30.43 -2.86 -3.73
CA ASN A 165 31.58 -3.35 -2.98
C ASN A 165 31.55 -3.02 -1.46
N ASP A 166 30.37 -2.73 -0.91
CA ASP A 166 30.15 -2.39 0.51
C ASP A 166 30.90 -1.13 1.00
N THR A 167 31.14 -0.15 0.12
CA THR A 167 31.71 1.16 0.51
C THR A 167 30.66 2.26 0.59
N ASP A 168 30.63 3.00 1.70
CA ASP A 168 29.61 4.02 2.00
C ASP A 168 29.59 5.20 1.02
N ASP A 169 30.74 5.57 0.47
CA ASP A 169 30.88 6.65 -0.51
C ASP A 169 30.17 6.34 -1.83
N LYS A 170 30.10 5.05 -2.19
CA LYS A 170 29.49 4.53 -3.41
C LYS A 170 28.13 3.89 -3.18
N LEU A 171 27.64 3.86 -1.94
CA LEU A 171 26.31 3.35 -1.63
C LEU A 171 25.26 4.17 -2.38
N GLU A 172 24.34 3.48 -3.06
CA GLU A 172 23.17 4.11 -3.67
C GLU A 172 21.94 3.91 -2.76
N PRO A 173 21.45 4.98 -2.10
CA PRO A 173 20.30 4.89 -1.22
C PRO A 173 19.01 4.74 -2.03
N VAL A 174 18.06 3.97 -1.49
CA VAL A 174 16.75 3.71 -2.08
C VAL A 174 15.69 3.88 -0.99
N ALA A 175 14.58 4.53 -1.33
CA ALA A 175 13.40 4.69 -0.48
C ALA A 175 12.15 4.11 -1.14
N VAL A 176 11.48 3.17 -0.48
CA VAL A 176 10.23 2.57 -0.98
C VAL A 176 9.08 2.88 -0.03
N GLU A 177 7.92 3.17 -0.61
CA GLU A 177 6.68 3.45 0.11
C GLU A 177 5.98 2.15 0.49
N HIS A 178 5.56 2.04 1.75
CA HIS A 178 4.73 0.96 2.24
C HIS A 178 3.51 1.52 2.96
N THR A 179 2.34 0.98 2.65
CA THR A 179 1.10 1.39 3.34
C THR A 179 0.93 0.63 4.65
N TYR A 180 0.42 1.32 5.68
CA TYR A 180 0.07 0.73 6.96
C TYR A 180 -1.22 1.33 7.54
N GLU A 181 -1.78 0.67 8.56
CA GLU A 181 -2.94 1.19 9.27
C GLU A 181 -2.50 2.09 10.44
N ASN A 182 -2.68 3.40 10.26
CA ASN A 182 -2.53 4.43 11.29
C ASN A 182 -3.91 4.74 11.88
N ARG A 183 -4.27 4.07 12.98
CA ARG A 183 -5.48 4.39 13.76
C ARG A 183 -5.35 5.63 14.64
N PRO A 184 -4.20 5.92 15.27
CA PRO A 184 -4.01 7.11 16.10
C PRO A 184 -4.45 8.42 15.42
N GLN A 185 -4.13 8.60 14.14
CA GLN A 185 -4.47 9.83 13.39
C GLN A 185 -5.98 10.13 13.35
N VAL A 186 -6.82 9.09 13.28
CA VAL A 186 -8.29 9.22 13.16
C VAL A 186 -8.98 9.17 14.53
N SER A 187 -8.34 8.54 15.51
CA SER A 187 -8.94 8.24 16.80
C SER A 187 -9.38 9.52 17.53
N SER A 188 -10.50 9.44 18.25
CA SER A 188 -10.91 10.50 19.17
C SER A 188 -10.25 10.25 20.52
N GLY A 189 -9.10 10.89 20.78
CA GLY A 189 -8.35 10.65 22.01
C GLY A 189 -7.03 11.42 22.12
N VAL A 190 -6.21 11.00 23.08
CA VAL A 190 -4.94 11.65 23.46
C VAL A 190 -3.90 11.65 22.33
N TYR A 191 -4.02 10.70 21.38
CA TYR A 191 -3.08 10.56 20.28
C TYR A 191 -3.38 11.44 19.06
N ARG A 192 -4.55 12.10 19.02
CA ARG A 192 -4.90 12.96 17.89
C ARG A 192 -4.27 14.34 18.06
N TYR A 193 -3.41 14.71 17.12
CA TYR A 193 -2.92 16.08 17.06
C TYR A 193 -4.01 16.99 16.52
N GLN A 194 -4.12 18.17 17.12
CA GLN A 194 -5.03 19.20 16.65
C GLN A 194 -4.57 19.68 15.27
N GLU A 195 -5.52 19.73 14.34
CA GLU A 195 -5.34 20.37 13.04
C GLU A 195 -4.74 21.77 13.22
N ILE A 196 -3.82 22.11 12.34
CA ILE A 196 -3.10 23.37 12.39
C ILE A 196 -3.84 24.36 11.50
N ASP A 197 -4.07 25.56 12.01
CA ASP A 197 -4.70 26.61 11.23
C ASP A 197 -3.72 27.28 10.25
N SER A 198 -4.26 28.03 9.30
CA SER A 198 -3.45 28.72 8.30
C SER A 198 -2.56 29.82 8.90
N PHE A 199 -2.88 30.32 10.10
CA PHE A 199 -2.10 31.33 10.79
C PHE A 199 -0.81 30.74 11.36
N ASP A 200 -0.90 29.58 12.02
CA ASP A 200 0.24 28.82 12.53
C ASP A 200 1.16 28.40 11.38
N ILE A 201 0.61 27.92 10.26
CA ILE A 201 1.40 27.56 9.07
C ILE A 201 2.15 28.79 8.54
N ALA A 202 1.48 29.94 8.41
CA ALA A 202 2.10 31.17 7.94
C ALA A 202 3.17 31.72 8.91
N THR A 203 2.96 31.54 10.22
CA THR A 203 3.82 32.08 11.28
C THR A 203 5.09 31.25 11.45
N TYR A 204 4.92 29.94 11.66
CA TYR A 204 6.03 29.03 12.01
C TYR A 204 6.66 28.38 10.79
N LYS A 205 5.97 28.40 9.64
CA LYS A 205 6.44 27.84 8.36
C LYS A 205 6.97 26.40 8.54
N PRO A 206 6.14 25.47 9.04
CA PRO A 206 6.54 24.09 9.13
C PRO A 206 6.93 23.57 7.74
N PHE A 207 7.87 22.65 7.70
CA PHE A 207 8.30 22.00 6.47
C PHE A 207 7.24 21.01 5.99
N ASP A 208 6.96 21.02 4.70
CA ASP A 208 6.19 19.98 4.04
C ASP A 208 7.00 18.68 3.98
N TYR A 209 6.30 17.55 3.94
CA TYR A 209 6.95 16.26 3.72
C TYR A 209 7.70 16.27 2.38
N PRO A 210 8.97 15.82 2.35
CA PRO A 210 9.74 15.78 1.11
C PRO A 210 9.17 14.69 0.20
N LEU A 211 8.99 15.02 -1.08
CA LEU A 211 8.54 14.06 -2.08
C LEU A 211 9.68 13.11 -2.47
N ILE A 212 9.33 11.88 -2.83
CA ILE A 212 10.28 10.98 -3.50
C ILE A 212 10.43 11.44 -4.94
N HIS A 213 11.66 11.74 -5.35
CA HIS A 213 12.03 12.12 -6.70
C HIS A 213 12.80 10.97 -7.38
N ASN A 214 12.68 10.88 -8.71
CA ASN A 214 13.55 10.15 -9.64
C ASN A 214 14.33 8.97 -9.02
N THR A 215 13.79 7.76 -9.10
CA THR A 215 14.49 6.53 -8.68
C THR A 215 14.70 6.45 -7.16
N TYR A 216 13.62 6.67 -6.40
CA TYR A 216 13.56 6.33 -4.98
C TYR A 216 14.43 7.21 -4.05
N HIS A 217 14.82 8.40 -4.48
CA HIS A 217 15.55 9.35 -3.63
C HIS A 217 14.59 10.34 -2.97
N GLN A 218 14.76 10.61 -1.69
CA GLN A 218 13.95 11.58 -0.96
C GLN A 218 14.85 12.39 -0.05
N GLN A 219 14.75 13.72 -0.08
CA GLN A 219 15.56 14.60 0.75
C GLN A 219 15.28 14.37 2.25
N VAL A 220 16.33 14.31 3.07
CA VAL A 220 16.22 14.00 4.51
C VAL A 220 16.61 15.16 5.43
N ILE A 221 17.32 16.17 4.92
CA ILE A 221 17.62 17.42 5.63
C ILE A 221 16.86 18.58 4.98
N LEU A 222 15.98 19.21 5.74
CA LEU A 222 15.17 20.37 5.31
C LEU A 222 15.61 21.65 6.04
N GLY A 223 15.53 22.78 5.34
CA GLY A 223 15.84 24.10 5.90
C GLY A 223 17.33 24.45 6.03
N TYR A 224 18.23 23.53 5.68
CA TYR A 224 19.67 23.77 5.63
C TYR A 224 20.34 22.94 4.53
N ALA A 225 21.21 23.57 3.73
CA ALA A 225 21.92 22.90 2.64
C ALA A 225 23.34 22.49 3.09
N ASP A 226 23.55 21.20 3.37
CA ASP A 226 24.86 20.58 3.54
C ASP A 226 24.87 19.25 2.77
N PRO A 227 25.34 19.23 1.51
CA PRO A 227 25.31 18.01 0.67
C PRO A 227 26.06 16.82 1.28
N ILE A 228 27.10 17.08 2.07
CA ILE A 228 27.88 16.04 2.72
C ILE A 228 27.07 15.43 3.88
N ALA A 229 26.45 16.27 4.72
CA ALA A 229 25.58 15.78 5.79
C ALA A 229 24.34 15.04 5.23
N GLU A 230 23.77 15.55 4.13
CA GLU A 230 22.67 14.89 3.43
C GLU A 230 23.07 13.48 2.99
N GLN A 231 24.22 13.34 2.29
CA GLN A 231 24.73 12.04 1.87
C GLN A 231 25.00 11.11 3.06
N MET A 232 25.62 11.61 4.13
CA MET A 232 25.85 10.84 5.35
C MET A 232 24.53 10.31 5.95
N LEU A 233 23.51 11.17 6.05
CA LEU A 233 22.22 10.79 6.61
C LEU A 233 21.47 9.81 5.72
N GLN A 234 21.58 9.94 4.39
CA GLN A 234 21.03 8.96 3.45
C GLN A 234 21.67 7.58 3.67
N VAL A 235 22.99 7.49 3.81
CA VAL A 235 23.70 6.23 4.11
C VAL A 235 23.20 5.64 5.44
N VAL A 236 23.08 6.47 6.48
CA VAL A 236 22.55 6.05 7.78
C VAL A 236 21.12 5.51 7.64
N ASN A 237 20.24 6.22 6.93
CA ASN A 237 18.86 5.78 6.68
C ASN A 237 18.78 4.52 5.84
N SER A 238 19.70 4.30 4.90
CA SER A 238 19.78 3.07 4.12
C SER A 238 20.21 1.87 4.94
N ARG A 239 21.24 2.01 5.79
CA ARG A 239 21.73 0.93 6.66
C ARG A 239 20.73 0.62 7.77
N LEU A 240 20.30 1.63 8.52
CA LEU A 240 19.33 1.44 9.61
C LEU A 240 17.93 1.12 9.09
N GLY A 241 17.57 1.56 7.88
CA GLY A 241 16.31 1.20 7.23
C GLY A 241 16.22 -0.30 6.96
N ARG A 242 17.32 -0.94 6.50
CA ARG A 242 17.41 -2.39 6.30
C ARG A 242 17.22 -3.15 7.61
N ASP A 243 17.96 -2.77 8.65
CA ASP A 243 18.08 -3.59 9.87
C ASP A 243 17.02 -3.28 10.92
N LYS A 244 16.61 -2.00 11.01
CA LYS A 244 15.74 -1.47 12.07
C LYS A 244 14.46 -0.84 11.55
N GLN A 245 14.30 -0.75 10.23
CA GLN A 245 13.15 -0.11 9.59
C GLN A 245 12.89 1.27 10.20
N VAL A 246 13.93 2.11 10.24
CA VAL A 246 13.86 3.47 10.79
C VAL A 246 14.35 4.47 9.76
N ARG A 247 13.74 5.65 9.75
CA ARG A 247 14.10 6.76 8.89
C ARG A 247 14.22 8.04 9.70
N VAL A 248 15.28 8.79 9.46
CA VAL A 248 15.62 10.00 10.21
C VAL A 248 15.50 11.22 9.32
N TYR A 249 14.89 12.27 9.85
CA TYR A 249 14.83 13.60 9.23
C TYR A 249 15.46 14.65 10.13
N PHE A 250 16.21 15.57 9.54
CA PHE A 250 16.64 16.81 10.21
C PHE A 250 15.91 18.01 9.63
N LEU A 251 15.30 18.82 10.49
CA LEU A 251 14.55 20.01 10.13
C LEU A 251 15.18 21.22 10.79
N VAL A 252 15.78 22.11 10.01
CA VAL A 252 16.52 23.26 10.52
C VAL A 252 15.72 24.55 10.34
N PHE A 253 15.32 25.15 11.46
CA PHE A 253 14.54 26.39 11.48
C PHE A 253 15.43 27.59 11.80
N ASN A 254 15.41 28.61 10.95
CA ASN A 254 16.19 29.83 11.14
C ASN A 254 15.33 30.95 11.76
N ASP A 255 15.81 31.56 12.85
CA ASP A 255 15.16 32.66 13.58
C ASP A 255 13.72 32.34 14.04
N GLN A 256 13.46 31.06 14.37
CA GLN A 256 12.17 30.59 14.87
C GLN A 256 12.22 30.26 16.36
N PRO A 257 11.11 30.38 17.09
CA PRO A 257 11.03 30.03 18.49
C PRO A 257 10.78 28.53 18.66
N ARG A 258 10.89 28.00 19.89
CA ARG A 258 10.85 26.56 20.16
C ARG A 258 9.51 25.93 19.78
N GLU A 259 8.45 26.72 19.83
CA GLU A 259 7.09 26.39 19.44
C GLU A 259 7.03 25.88 17.99
N ALA A 260 7.91 26.35 17.09
CA ALA A 260 7.97 25.86 15.72
C ALA A 260 8.20 24.33 15.65
N GLY A 261 9.02 23.76 16.54
CA GLY A 261 9.22 22.32 16.61
C GLY A 261 7.96 21.55 17.03
N GLN A 262 7.16 22.11 17.94
CA GLN A 262 5.89 21.52 18.38
C GLN A 262 4.82 21.62 17.29
N ILE A 263 4.79 22.75 16.57
CA ILE A 263 3.93 22.96 15.40
C ILE A 263 4.32 21.99 14.29
N GLN A 264 5.61 21.77 14.04
CA GLN A 264 6.07 20.76 13.09
C GLN A 264 5.61 19.35 13.47
N GLN A 265 5.75 18.96 14.74
CA GLN A 265 5.27 17.67 15.23
C GLN A 265 3.76 17.51 15.01
N ARG A 266 2.97 18.55 15.31
CA ARG A 266 1.53 18.56 15.02
C ARG A 266 1.25 18.47 13.51
N TYR A 267 2.04 19.16 12.70
CA TYR A 267 1.83 19.26 11.25
C TYR A 267 2.02 17.91 10.60
N TRP A 268 3.05 17.20 11.05
CA TRP A 268 3.38 15.85 10.61
C TRP A 268 2.66 14.75 11.40
N GLN A 269 1.74 15.10 12.31
CA GLN A 269 1.01 14.14 13.16
C GLN A 269 1.95 13.15 13.89
N ASN A 270 3.06 13.66 14.43
CA ASN A 270 4.16 12.93 15.07
C ASN A 270 5.09 12.14 14.13
N GLY A 271 5.00 12.33 12.83
CA GLY A 271 5.76 11.55 11.86
C GLY A 271 5.07 10.24 11.51
N ASN A 272 5.58 9.55 10.49
CA ASN A 272 5.17 8.18 10.19
C ASN A 272 5.71 7.20 11.24
N LYS A 273 5.13 6.00 11.31
CA LYS A 273 5.43 5.02 12.35
C LYS A 273 6.91 4.66 12.50
N ASN A 274 7.70 4.79 11.43
CA ASN A 274 9.09 4.40 11.38
C ASN A 274 10.06 5.59 11.41
N GLU A 275 9.59 6.79 11.76
CA GLU A 275 10.38 8.00 11.64
C GLU A 275 10.89 8.53 12.99
N LEU A 276 12.09 9.11 12.95
CA LEU A 276 12.63 9.97 14.00
C LEU A 276 12.96 11.33 13.40
N ILE A 277 12.32 12.37 13.92
CA ILE A 277 12.45 13.73 13.40
C ILE A 277 13.21 14.56 14.42
N VAL A 278 14.28 15.22 13.95
CA VAL A 278 15.13 16.12 14.73
C VAL A 278 14.94 17.55 14.23
N CYS A 279 14.19 18.36 14.97
CA CYS A 279 14.06 19.79 14.71
C CYS A 279 15.16 20.56 15.44
N ILE A 280 15.85 21.46 14.74
CA ILE A 280 16.91 22.31 15.28
C ILE A 280 16.58 23.77 14.99
N GLY A 281 16.51 24.60 16.03
CA GLY A 281 16.32 26.04 15.92
C GLY A 281 17.62 26.80 16.00
N LEU A 282 17.94 27.56 14.96
CA LEU A 282 19.09 28.44 14.89
C LEU A 282 18.70 29.91 15.06
N ASP A 283 19.57 30.68 15.69
CA ASP A 283 19.47 32.14 15.66
C ASP A 283 20.08 32.73 14.38
N ARG A 284 20.08 34.07 14.28
CA ARG A 284 20.66 34.79 13.13
C ARG A 284 22.17 34.62 12.98
N GLU A 285 22.87 34.24 14.05
CA GLU A 285 24.31 33.96 14.08
C GLU A 285 24.61 32.47 13.84
N LYS A 286 23.59 31.66 13.51
CA LYS A 286 23.66 30.19 13.34
C LYS A 286 24.05 29.44 14.62
N LYS A 287 23.78 30.02 15.79
CA LYS A 287 23.93 29.33 17.08
C LYS A 287 22.64 28.57 17.41
N ILE A 288 22.80 27.46 18.10
CA ILE A 288 21.68 26.60 18.50
C ILE A 288 20.92 27.29 19.64
N LYS A 289 19.62 27.50 19.45
CA LYS A 289 18.72 28.07 20.45
C LYS A 289 17.86 27.02 21.13
N TRP A 290 17.44 26.00 20.38
CA TRP A 290 16.59 24.91 20.86
C TRP A 290 16.70 23.71 19.94
N SER A 291 16.35 22.53 20.46
CA SER A 291 16.06 21.36 19.64
C SER A 291 14.77 20.68 20.13
N HIS A 292 14.10 19.98 19.21
CA HIS A 292 12.90 19.21 19.50
C HIS A 292 12.94 17.91 18.71
N VAL A 293 12.97 16.77 19.40
CA VAL A 293 13.04 15.45 18.79
C VAL A 293 11.74 14.72 19.05
N PHE A 294 11.11 14.19 18.01
CA PHE A 294 9.86 13.45 18.13
C PHE A 294 9.83 12.22 17.22
N SER A 295 9.09 11.22 17.67
CA SER A 295 8.95 9.91 17.04
C SER A 295 7.89 9.11 17.80
N TRP A 296 7.37 8.06 17.18
CA TRP A 296 6.51 7.06 17.82
C TRP A 296 7.26 6.08 18.73
N THR A 297 8.59 6.02 18.68
CA THR A 297 9.35 5.14 19.59
C THR A 297 9.01 5.41 21.06
N GLU A 298 8.82 4.34 21.82
CA GLU A 298 8.60 4.40 23.27
C GLU A 298 9.90 4.64 24.04
N GLN A 299 11.05 4.52 23.37
CA GLN A 299 12.36 4.79 23.95
C GLN A 299 12.61 6.29 24.02
N GLU A 300 12.07 6.93 25.07
CA GLU A 300 12.26 8.37 25.32
C GLU A 300 13.74 8.74 25.48
N GLU A 301 14.57 7.82 25.96
CA GLU A 301 16.01 8.04 26.14
C GLU A 301 16.71 8.43 24.81
N VAL A 302 16.37 7.76 23.69
CA VAL A 302 16.91 8.11 22.36
C VAL A 302 16.62 9.56 22.02
N LYS A 303 15.37 10.00 22.23
CA LYS A 303 14.94 11.38 21.93
C LYS A 303 15.65 12.39 22.83
N ILE A 304 15.77 12.08 24.13
CA ILE A 304 16.40 12.95 25.13
C ILE A 304 17.91 13.06 24.90
N ASN A 305 18.60 11.96 24.61
CA ASN A 305 20.04 11.92 24.39
C ASN A 305 20.44 12.74 23.16
N ILE A 306 19.76 12.52 22.03
CA ILE A 306 19.96 13.30 20.80
C ILE A 306 19.74 14.79 21.07
N LYS A 307 18.61 15.14 21.71
CA LYS A 307 18.26 16.52 22.05
C LYS A 307 19.33 17.19 22.93
N ASN A 308 19.73 16.53 24.01
CA ASN A 308 20.72 17.06 24.95
C ASN A 308 22.09 17.21 24.29
N HIS A 309 22.48 16.27 23.43
CA HIS A 309 23.74 16.37 22.69
C HIS A 309 23.74 17.61 21.79
N ILE A 310 22.68 17.82 21.00
CA ILE A 310 22.57 18.99 20.11
C ILE A 310 22.58 20.29 20.92
N GLU A 311 21.81 20.38 22.02
CA GLU A 311 21.73 21.59 22.86
C GLU A 311 22.99 21.86 23.68
N SER A 312 23.83 20.86 23.93
CA SER A 312 25.11 21.03 24.64
C SER A 312 26.20 21.68 23.80
N ASN A 313 26.03 21.69 22.47
CA ASN A 313 27.02 22.23 21.55
C ASN A 313 26.76 23.73 21.28
N ALA A 314 27.81 24.54 21.42
CA ALA A 314 27.73 25.98 21.14
C ALA A 314 27.66 26.32 19.65
N GLU A 315 28.25 25.46 18.81
CA GLU A 315 28.31 25.62 17.35
C GLU A 315 27.39 24.62 16.65
N PHE A 316 26.78 25.04 15.55
CA PHE A 316 25.95 24.15 14.73
C PHE A 316 26.82 23.25 13.85
N LYS A 317 26.81 21.94 14.13
CA LYS A 317 27.64 20.94 13.45
C LYS A 317 26.82 19.73 13.00
N LEU A 318 26.11 19.89 11.89
CA LEU A 318 25.13 18.91 11.41
C LEU A 318 25.72 17.51 11.18
N ARG A 319 26.95 17.41 10.68
CA ARG A 319 27.62 16.13 10.40
C ARG A 319 27.88 15.32 11.68
N GLU A 320 28.35 15.99 12.74
CA GLU A 320 28.55 15.35 14.05
C GLU A 320 27.20 14.84 14.61
N TYR A 321 26.10 15.56 14.34
CA TYR A 321 24.78 15.13 14.80
C TYR A 321 24.25 13.92 14.04
N VAL A 322 24.59 13.77 12.75
CA VAL A 322 24.26 12.54 12.00
C VAL A 322 24.93 11.32 12.64
N ASP A 323 26.21 11.42 13.02
CA ASP A 323 26.94 10.32 13.67
C ASP A 323 26.33 9.95 15.04
N VAL A 324 25.96 10.96 15.83
CA VAL A 324 25.32 10.75 17.13
C VAL A 324 23.96 10.07 16.97
N VAL A 325 23.13 10.54 16.03
CA VAL A 325 21.82 9.93 15.78
C VAL A 325 21.97 8.50 15.29
N HIS A 326 22.92 8.22 14.40
CA HIS A 326 23.22 6.86 13.96
C HIS A 326 23.52 5.95 15.16
N LYS A 327 24.42 6.38 16.05
CA LYS A 327 24.79 5.60 17.23
C LYS A 327 23.62 5.36 18.17
N GLU A 328 22.89 6.41 18.57
CA GLU A 328 21.75 6.30 19.50
C GLU A 328 20.67 5.38 18.94
N ILE A 329 20.38 5.47 17.64
CA ILE A 329 19.41 4.58 17.00
C ILE A 329 19.95 3.15 16.93
N ASN A 330 21.21 2.96 16.54
CA ASN A 330 21.81 1.63 16.46
C ASN A 330 21.80 0.90 17.82
N ASP A 331 21.97 1.62 18.92
CA ASP A 331 22.12 0.99 20.24
C ASP A 331 20.78 0.86 20.97
N HIS A 332 19.85 1.81 20.78
CA HIS A 332 18.68 1.95 21.67
C HIS A 332 17.32 2.05 20.96
N TRP A 333 17.28 2.18 19.63
CA TRP A 333 16.01 2.29 18.92
C TRP A 333 15.17 1.03 19.02
N ILE A 334 13.88 1.23 19.35
CA ILE A 334 12.83 0.24 19.21
C ILE A 334 11.72 0.85 18.37
N ARG A 335 11.37 0.18 17.27
CA ARG A 335 10.25 0.57 16.40
C ARG A 335 8.93 0.39 17.15
N LYS A 336 8.03 1.36 16.99
CA LYS A 336 6.67 1.24 17.53
C LYS A 336 5.82 0.34 16.64
N GLU A 337 5.24 -0.70 17.22
CA GLU A 337 4.30 -1.56 16.53
C GLU A 337 2.91 -0.93 16.54
N PHE A 338 2.37 -0.63 15.36
CA PHE A 338 1.09 0.07 15.26
C PHE A 338 -0.11 -0.84 15.54
N HIS A 339 0.10 -2.15 15.55
CA HIS A 339 -0.88 -3.12 16.06
C HIS A 339 -1.22 -2.87 17.53
N ASP A 340 -0.33 -2.23 18.30
CA ASP A 340 -0.64 -1.82 19.67
C ASP A 340 -1.85 -0.88 19.75
N PHE A 341 -2.23 -0.23 18.65
CA PHE A 341 -3.37 0.68 18.56
C PHE A 341 -4.65 0.01 18.04
N ASP A 342 -4.69 -1.31 17.84
CA ASP A 342 -5.86 -2.03 17.34
C ASP A 342 -7.07 -1.96 18.27
N TYR A 343 -6.87 -1.59 19.53
CA TYR A 343 -7.95 -1.33 20.48
C TYR A 343 -8.72 -0.03 20.15
N LEU A 344 -8.16 0.88 19.36
CA LEU A 344 -8.81 2.11 18.96
C LEU A 344 -9.95 1.81 17.98
N GLN A 345 -11.17 2.17 18.38
CA GLN A 345 -12.36 2.00 17.56
C GLN A 345 -12.52 3.17 16.60
N ILE A 346 -12.42 2.88 15.30
CA ILE A 346 -12.61 3.86 14.23
C ILE A 346 -14.01 3.72 13.61
N TYR A 347 -14.66 4.86 13.39
CA TYR A 347 -15.97 4.94 12.78
C TYR A 347 -15.89 5.80 11.52
N PRO A 348 -16.62 5.46 10.44
CA PRO A 348 -16.73 6.32 9.27
C PRO A 348 -17.23 7.72 9.63
N THR A 349 -16.80 8.72 8.88
CA THR A 349 -17.25 10.11 9.07
C THR A 349 -18.75 10.26 8.77
N SER A 350 -19.35 11.37 9.20
CA SER A 350 -20.76 11.67 8.90
C SER A 350 -21.04 11.68 7.40
N THR A 351 -20.12 12.24 6.60
CA THR A 351 -20.23 12.29 5.14
C THR A 351 -20.14 10.91 4.51
N GLN A 352 -19.16 10.08 4.92
CA GLN A 352 -19.05 8.70 4.44
C GLN A 352 -20.29 7.88 4.83
N THR A 353 -20.76 8.04 6.07
CA THR A 353 -21.98 7.39 6.54
C THR A 353 -23.16 7.77 5.64
N LEU A 354 -23.37 9.06 5.36
CA LEU A 354 -24.43 9.54 4.46
C LEU A 354 -24.35 8.88 3.07
N TRP A 355 -23.15 8.80 2.48
CA TRP A 355 -22.96 8.13 1.19
C TRP A 355 -23.28 6.63 1.24
N ILE A 356 -22.91 5.93 2.31
CA ILE A 356 -23.29 4.53 2.51
C ILE A 356 -24.82 4.40 2.50
N PHE A 357 -25.55 5.30 3.16
CA PHE A 357 -27.01 5.29 3.14
C PHE A 357 -27.58 5.53 1.72
N ILE A 358 -27.09 6.55 1.01
CA ILE A 358 -27.54 6.86 -0.36
C ILE A 358 -27.31 5.68 -1.30
N LEU A 359 -26.10 5.11 -1.30
CA LEU A 359 -25.75 3.97 -2.15
C LEU A 359 -26.57 2.73 -1.78
N THR A 360 -26.81 2.48 -0.50
CA THR A 360 -27.65 1.36 -0.05
C THR A 360 -29.08 1.51 -0.59
N ILE A 361 -29.65 2.72 -0.56
CA ILE A 361 -30.99 2.99 -1.12
C ILE A 361 -31.00 2.75 -2.63
N LEU A 362 -29.99 3.24 -3.35
CA LEU A 362 -29.90 3.06 -4.81
C LEU A 362 -29.76 1.58 -5.20
N ILE A 363 -28.90 0.82 -4.53
CA ILE A 363 -28.71 -0.61 -4.77
C ILE A 363 -30.02 -1.36 -4.52
N ASN A 364 -30.69 -1.11 -3.39
CA ASN A 364 -31.96 -1.77 -3.10
C ASN A 364 -33.09 -1.31 -4.04
N GLY A 365 -33.09 -0.07 -4.50
CA GLY A 365 -34.01 0.43 -5.52
C GLY A 365 -33.81 -0.27 -6.87
N GLY A 366 -32.55 -0.45 -7.28
CA GLY A 366 -32.21 -1.21 -8.48
C GLY A 366 -32.62 -2.68 -8.40
N ILE A 367 -32.35 -3.34 -7.26
CA ILE A 367 -32.80 -4.71 -7.00
C ILE A 367 -34.33 -4.78 -6.99
N ALA A 368 -35.02 -3.82 -6.38
CA ALA A 368 -36.48 -3.77 -6.36
C ALA A 368 -37.08 -3.64 -7.76
N VAL A 369 -36.52 -2.78 -8.61
CA VAL A 369 -36.93 -2.66 -10.02
C VAL A 369 -36.67 -3.96 -10.77
N TRP A 370 -35.50 -4.58 -10.57
CA TRP A 370 -35.17 -5.86 -11.17
C TRP A 370 -36.16 -6.95 -10.78
N ILE A 371 -36.48 -7.09 -9.48
CA ILE A 371 -37.48 -8.06 -8.98
C ILE A 371 -38.85 -7.84 -9.67
N VAL A 372 -39.31 -6.59 -9.78
CA VAL A 372 -40.64 -6.29 -10.37
C VAL A 372 -40.69 -6.53 -11.88
N LEU A 373 -39.57 -6.36 -12.59
CA LEU A 373 -39.45 -6.57 -14.03
C LEU A 373 -39.10 -8.01 -14.39
N ASN A 374 -38.74 -8.84 -13.41
CA ASN A 374 -38.34 -10.21 -13.65
C ASN A 374 -39.54 -11.09 -14.04
N GLU A 375 -39.26 -12.18 -14.75
CA GLU A 375 -40.28 -13.11 -15.25
C GLU A 375 -40.66 -14.19 -14.22
N PHE A 376 -40.12 -14.14 -13.00
CA PHE A 376 -40.47 -15.08 -11.94
C PHE A 376 -41.80 -14.68 -11.30
N GLU A 377 -42.90 -15.24 -11.80
CA GLU A 377 -44.19 -15.17 -11.11
C GLU A 377 -44.31 -16.32 -10.10
N ASP A 378 -44.95 -16.06 -8.97
CA ASP A 378 -45.27 -17.09 -7.98
C ASP A 378 -46.37 -17.97 -8.59
N ASP A 379 -45.94 -19.00 -9.31
CA ASP A 379 -46.83 -19.95 -9.98
C ASP A 379 -47.63 -20.67 -8.88
N ASP A 380 -48.92 -20.34 -8.77
CA ASP A 380 -49.91 -20.90 -7.84
C ASP A 380 -50.14 -22.43 -8.05
N SER A 381 -49.19 -23.12 -8.71
CA SER A 381 -49.09 -24.57 -8.83
C SER A 381 -48.27 -25.21 -7.70
N ASN A 382 -47.63 -24.43 -6.82
CA ASN A 382 -46.70 -24.96 -5.81
C ASN A 382 -47.34 -25.31 -4.44
N TYR A 383 -48.55 -25.89 -4.46
CA TYR A 383 -49.15 -26.52 -3.28
C TYR A 383 -48.30 -27.72 -2.76
N ASP A 384 -47.33 -28.21 -3.53
CA ASP A 384 -46.53 -29.40 -3.18
C ASP A 384 -45.16 -29.11 -2.51
N GLN A 385 -44.55 -27.92 -2.66
CA GLN A 385 -43.29 -27.62 -1.94
C GLN A 385 -43.50 -27.40 -0.43
N ASN A 386 -44.64 -26.86 0.01
CA ASN A 386 -44.98 -26.74 1.43
C ASN A 386 -45.18 -28.11 2.12
N LYS A 387 -45.39 -29.18 1.35
CA LYS A 387 -45.49 -30.56 1.85
C LYS A 387 -44.13 -31.16 2.15
N HIS A 388 -43.07 -30.76 1.44
CA HIS A 388 -41.72 -31.23 1.68
C HIS A 388 -41.08 -30.57 2.91
N PHE A 389 -41.26 -29.27 3.11
CA PHE A 389 -40.74 -28.57 4.29
C PHE A 389 -41.49 -28.94 5.58
N SER A 390 -42.82 -29.12 5.51
CA SER A 390 -43.59 -29.62 6.67
C SER A 390 -43.33 -31.10 7.00
N LYS A 391 -43.01 -31.94 6.00
CA LYS A 391 -42.50 -33.30 6.23
C LYS A 391 -41.10 -33.29 6.87
N PHE A 392 -40.22 -32.38 6.46
CA PHE A 392 -38.89 -32.23 7.06
C PHE A 392 -38.96 -31.77 8.53
N LEU A 393 -39.79 -30.76 8.84
CA LEU A 393 -40.05 -30.31 10.22
C LEU A 393 -40.73 -31.37 11.09
N LYS A 394 -41.66 -32.18 10.53
CA LYS A 394 -42.23 -33.34 11.24
C LYS A 394 -41.22 -34.46 11.50
N LYS A 395 -40.18 -34.59 10.65
CA LYS A 395 -39.10 -35.58 10.84
C LYS A 395 -38.12 -35.14 11.95
N ILE A 396 -37.85 -33.84 12.06
CA ILE A 396 -37.02 -33.27 13.14
C ILE A 396 -37.71 -33.36 14.50
N ARG A 397 -39.05 -33.24 14.55
CA ARG A 397 -39.83 -33.35 15.80
C ARG A 397 -39.96 -34.79 16.34
N LYS A 398 -39.52 -35.80 15.58
CA LYS A 398 -39.51 -37.23 15.97
C LYS A 398 -38.17 -37.70 16.56
N PHE A 399 -37.18 -36.81 16.66
CA PHE A 399 -35.84 -37.07 17.21
C PHE A 399 -35.59 -36.32 18.53
N LYS A 400 -36.65 -36.04 19.30
CA LYS A 400 -36.56 -35.59 20.68
C LYS A 400 -37.11 -36.64 21.62
#